data_AF-A0A4P7UAX8-F1
#
_entry.id   AF-A0A4P7UAX8-F1
#
_cell.length_a   1.000
_cell.length_b   1.000
_cell.length_c   1.000
_cell.angle_alpha   90.00
_cell.angle_beta   90.00
_cell.angle_gamma   90.00
#
_symmetry.space_group_name_H-M   'P 1'
#
loop_
_entity.id
_entity.type
_entity.pdbx_description
1 polymer ?
#
loop_
_entity_poly.entity_id
_entity_poly.type
_entity_poly.pdbx_seq_one_letter_code
_entity_poly.pdbx_strand_id
1 'polypeptide(L)'
;MAPAGLGLIGLPRWYGKRFSDGEQAWRGVNLLRDGGGLVEVMPMEVSIGMSYADDHPCVAITYPPSTRKPWPWVRDEARRLDDDTLLGMTYVDVPGLRAAGGTPFLLRRAG
;
A
#
# COMPACT_ATOMS: atom_id res chain seq x y z
N MET A 1 1.34 6.85 -10.24
CA MET A 1 0.41 7.95 -9.88
C MET A 1 -0.20 7.63 -8.53
N ALA A 2 -0.34 8.62 -7.65
CA ALA A 2 -0.90 8.44 -6.31
C ALA A 2 -2.43 8.70 -6.33
N PRO A 3 -3.22 7.96 -5.55
CA PRO A 3 -4.64 8.21 -5.34
C PRO A 3 -4.92 9.64 -4.87
N ALA A 4 -5.95 10.28 -5.44
CA ALA A 4 -6.43 11.57 -4.95
C ALA A 4 -6.94 11.42 -3.50
N GLY A 5 -6.58 12.36 -2.61
CA GLY A 5 -7.06 12.38 -1.22
C GLY A 5 -6.16 11.70 -0.17
N LEU A 6 -5.03 11.09 -0.55
CA LEU A 6 -4.04 10.51 0.38
C LEU A 6 -3.57 11.49 1.48
N GLY A 7 -3.49 12.78 1.15
CA GLY A 7 -3.15 13.84 2.10
C GLY A 7 -4.14 13.98 3.27
N LEU A 8 -5.43 13.71 3.04
CA LEU A 8 -6.48 13.81 4.04
C LEU A 8 -6.46 12.64 5.04
N ILE A 9 -5.90 11.50 4.64
CA ILE A 9 -5.72 10.32 5.51
C ILE A 9 -4.28 10.19 6.03
N GLY A 10 -3.52 11.29 5.97
CA GLY A 10 -2.24 11.43 6.64
C GLY A 10 -1.02 10.94 5.85
N LEU A 11 -1.14 10.81 4.53
CA LEU A 11 0.00 10.68 3.62
C LEU A 11 0.14 11.91 2.71
N PRO A 12 0.28 13.13 3.26
CA PRO A 12 0.55 14.31 2.44
C PRO A 12 1.91 14.14 1.77
N ARG A 13 1.98 14.39 0.46
CA ARG A 13 3.23 14.25 -0.32
C ARG A 13 3.81 12.82 -0.30
N TRP A 14 2.93 11.82 -0.31
CA TRP A 14 3.34 10.43 -0.47
C TRP A 14 4.26 10.24 -1.68
N TYR A 15 5.39 9.60 -1.44
CA TYR A 15 6.39 9.30 -2.47
C TYR A 15 6.27 7.87 -2.96
N GLY A 16 6.11 6.91 -2.04
CA GLY A 16 6.09 5.49 -2.39
C GLY A 16 6.13 4.60 -1.17
N LYS A 17 6.62 3.37 -1.37
CA LYS A 17 6.81 2.37 -0.33
C LYS A 17 8.21 1.80 -0.44
N ARG A 18 8.84 1.50 0.69
CA ARG A 18 10.03 0.65 0.76
C ARG A 18 9.62 -0.72 1.26
N PHE A 19 10.12 -1.75 0.61
CA PHE A 19 9.97 -3.13 1.05
C PHE A 19 11.33 -3.69 1.45
N SER A 20 11.35 -4.55 2.45
CA SER A 20 12.56 -5.25 2.87
C SER A 20 12.19 -6.66 3.30
N ASP A 21 13.09 -7.59 3.01
CA ASP A 21 13.03 -8.92 3.58
C ASP A 21 13.32 -8.81 5.08
N GLY A 22 12.45 -9.41 5.90
CA GLY A 22 12.60 -9.46 7.35
C GLY A 22 12.80 -10.91 7.78
N GLU A 23 13.39 -11.13 8.96
CA GLU A 23 13.78 -12.49 9.42
C GLU A 23 12.67 -13.54 9.36
N GLN A 24 11.41 -13.13 9.48
CA GLN A 24 10.24 -14.03 9.51
C GLN A 24 9.24 -13.78 8.38
N ALA A 25 9.22 -12.57 7.81
CA ALA A 25 8.27 -12.16 6.79
C ALA A 25 8.75 -10.86 6.12
N TRP A 26 8.28 -10.63 4.89
CA TRP A 26 8.45 -9.37 4.20
C TRP A 26 7.77 -8.23 4.97
N ARG A 27 8.44 -7.08 5.02
CA ARG A 27 7.94 -5.85 5.65
C ARG A 27 7.92 -4.71 4.67
N GLY A 28 7.07 -3.73 4.94
CA GLY A 28 7.02 -2.48 4.19
C GLY A 28 6.94 -1.25 5.07
N VAL A 29 7.22 -0.10 4.50
CA VAL A 29 6.93 1.21 5.12
C VAL A 29 6.57 2.23 4.05
N ASN A 30 5.63 3.15 4.33
CA ASN A 30 5.35 4.24 3.41
C ASN A 30 6.43 5.31 3.53
N LEU A 31 6.72 5.97 2.41
CA LEU A 31 7.68 7.06 2.32
C LEU A 31 6.94 8.35 2.00
N LEU A 32 7.16 9.38 2.82
CA LEU A 32 6.75 10.75 2.53
C LEU A 32 7.94 11.55 2.04
N ARG A 33 7.70 12.44 1.08
CA ARG A 33 8.69 13.48 0.75
C ARG A 33 8.58 14.61 1.76
N ASP A 34 9.70 14.91 2.42
CA ASP A 34 9.85 16.07 3.27
C ASP A 34 11.03 16.94 2.80
N GLY A 35 11.08 18.21 3.19
CA GLY A 35 11.96 19.24 2.61
C GLY A 35 13.46 18.89 2.50
N GLY A 36 13.94 17.89 3.25
CA GLY A 36 15.31 17.38 3.19
C GLY A 36 15.48 15.92 2.77
N GLY A 37 14.41 15.19 2.40
CA GLY A 37 14.54 13.78 2.04
C GLY A 37 13.25 12.95 2.09
N LEU A 38 13.42 11.65 2.28
CA LEU A 38 12.32 10.70 2.45
C LEU A 38 12.19 10.31 3.92
N VAL A 39 10.97 10.37 4.45
CA VAL A 39 10.65 10.00 5.82
C VAL A 39 9.79 8.75 5.83
N GLU A 40 10.17 7.78 6.65
CA GLU A 40 9.45 6.52 6.83
C GLU A 40 8.27 6.70 7.80
N VAL A 41 7.09 6.28 7.38
CA VAL A 41 5.87 6.34 8.18
C VAL A 41 5.01 5.10 7.97
N MET A 42 4.23 4.73 8.98
CA MET A 42 3.22 3.67 8.92
C MET A 42 3.79 2.34 8.37
N PRO A 43 4.47 1.56 9.24
CA PRO A 43 4.93 0.22 8.91
C PRO A 43 3.79 -0.67 8.39
N MET A 44 4.14 -1.59 7.51
CA MET A 44 3.22 -2.49 6.81
C MET A 44 3.70 -3.93 6.93
N GLU A 45 2.75 -4.84 6.95
CA GLU A 45 2.97 -6.28 6.79
C GLU A 45 2.74 -6.64 5.32
N VAL A 46 3.57 -7.55 4.80
CA VAL A 46 3.52 -7.96 3.38
C VAL A 46 3.40 -9.46 3.31
N SER A 47 2.41 -9.95 2.57
CA SER A 47 2.13 -11.37 2.41
C SER A 47 1.60 -11.66 1.01
N ILE A 48 1.52 -12.95 0.64
CA ILE A 48 0.77 -13.39 -0.54
C ILE A 48 -0.64 -13.76 -0.09
N GLY A 49 -1.66 -13.25 -0.79
CA GLY A 49 -3.06 -13.55 -0.53
C GLY A 49 -3.91 -13.54 -1.80
N MET A 50 -5.21 -13.78 -1.67
CA MET A 50 -6.15 -13.64 -2.79
C MET A 50 -6.64 -12.20 -2.89
N SER A 51 -6.77 -11.70 -4.11
CA SER A 51 -7.21 -10.33 -4.39
C SER A 51 -8.70 -10.14 -4.15
N TYR A 52 -9.07 -8.97 -3.62
CA TYR A 52 -10.47 -8.59 -3.44
C TYR A 52 -11.19 -8.23 -4.75
N ALA A 53 -10.47 -8.03 -5.86
CA ALA A 53 -11.09 -7.75 -7.15
C ALA A 53 -11.54 -9.00 -7.91
N ASP A 54 -10.74 -10.08 -7.85
CA ASP A 54 -10.86 -11.19 -8.81
C ASP A 54 -10.47 -12.57 -8.24
N ASP A 55 -10.22 -12.68 -6.92
CA ASP A 55 -9.80 -13.91 -6.25
C ASP A 55 -8.50 -14.57 -6.79
N HIS A 56 -7.69 -13.85 -7.57
CA HIS A 56 -6.38 -14.34 -7.99
C HIS A 56 -5.27 -13.92 -7.01
N PRO A 57 -4.14 -14.66 -6.95
CA PRO A 57 -3.02 -14.31 -6.08
C PRO A 57 -2.51 -12.88 -6.29
N CYS A 58 -2.22 -12.19 -5.20
CA CYS A 58 -1.61 -10.86 -5.18
C CYS A 58 -0.67 -10.72 -3.99
N VAL A 59 0.19 -9.69 -4.04
CA VAL A 59 0.90 -9.22 -2.84
C VAL A 59 -0.07 -8.37 -2.05
N ALA A 60 -0.44 -8.83 -0.86
CA ALA A 60 -1.28 -8.12 0.09
C ALA A 60 -0.40 -7.31 1.05
N ILE A 61 -0.69 -6.02 1.17
CA ILE A 61 0.02 -5.07 2.01
C ILE A 61 -1.01 -4.49 3.01
N THR A 62 -0.82 -4.81 4.28
CA THR A 62 -1.76 -4.45 5.35
C THR A 62 -1.07 -3.60 6.41
N TYR A 63 -1.88 -2.89 7.19
CA TYR A 63 -1.40 -2.05 8.28
C TYR A 63 -1.78 -2.69 9.61
N PRO A 64 -0.85 -2.80 10.58
CA PRO A 64 -1.15 -3.38 11.88
C PRO A 64 -2.30 -2.67 12.59
N PRO A 65 -3.08 -3.36 13.46
CA PRO A 65 -4.18 -2.77 14.23
C PRO A 65 -3.80 -1.55 15.07
N SER A 66 -2.52 -1.44 15.45
CA SER A 66 -1.95 -0.29 16.19
C SER A 66 -1.75 0.97 15.34
N THR A 67 -1.87 0.87 14.01
CA THR A 67 -1.77 2.03 13.11
C THR A 67 -2.99 2.92 13.29
N ARG A 68 -2.80 4.25 13.20
CA ARG A 68 -3.93 5.20 13.29
C ARG A 68 -5.02 4.86 12.28
N LYS A 69 -6.29 4.99 12.68
CA LYS A 69 -7.42 4.83 11.74
C LYS A 69 -7.35 5.88 10.62
N PRO A 70 -7.77 5.55 9.39
CA PRO A 70 -8.45 4.31 8.99
C PRO A 70 -7.51 3.18 8.54
N TRP A 71 -6.18 3.32 8.69
CA TRP A 71 -5.20 2.43 8.07
C TRP A 71 -5.35 0.94 8.38
N PRO A 72 -5.72 0.51 9.61
CA PRO A 72 -6.01 -0.91 9.86
C PRO A 72 -7.14 -1.52 9.02
N TRP A 73 -7.97 -0.69 8.38
CA TRP A 73 -9.01 -1.11 7.45
C TRP A 73 -8.57 -1.00 5.99
N VAL A 74 -7.42 -0.40 5.73
CA VAL A 74 -6.91 -0.24 4.38
C VAL A 74 -6.04 -1.45 4.03
N ARG A 75 -6.23 -1.97 2.83
CA ARG A 75 -5.37 -2.98 2.24
C ARG A 75 -4.95 -2.52 0.87
N ASP A 76 -3.64 -2.44 0.65
CA ASP A 76 -3.10 -2.29 -0.69
C ASP A 76 -2.82 -3.68 -1.26
N GLU A 77 -3.14 -3.90 -2.52
CA GLU A 77 -2.83 -5.13 -3.26
C GLU A 77 -1.94 -4.78 -4.45
N ALA A 78 -0.95 -5.61 -4.75
CA ALA A 78 -0.05 -5.36 -5.87
C ALA A 78 0.18 -6.60 -6.74
N ARG A 79 0.31 -6.37 -8.04
CA ARG A 79 0.79 -7.34 -9.03
C ARG A 79 1.84 -6.70 -9.92
N ARG A 80 2.75 -7.51 -10.44
CA ARG A 80 3.76 -7.07 -11.40
C ARG A 80 3.07 -6.68 -12.71
N LEU A 81 3.32 -5.46 -13.16
CA LEU A 81 2.90 -4.98 -14.48
C LEU A 81 4.03 -5.18 -15.49
N ASP A 82 5.26 -4.85 -15.09
CA ASP A 82 6.51 -5.07 -15.81
C ASP A 82 7.68 -5.21 -14.82
N ASP A 83 8.92 -5.31 -15.29
CA ASP A 83 10.09 -5.58 -14.43
C ASP A 83 10.38 -4.50 -13.38
N ASP A 84 9.94 -3.26 -13.65
CA ASP A 84 10.16 -2.11 -12.77
C ASP A 84 8.88 -1.51 -12.20
N THR A 85 7.72 -2.04 -12.58
CA THR A 85 6.43 -1.45 -12.20
C THR A 85 5.49 -2.47 -11.57
N LEU A 86 4.93 -2.09 -10.43
CA LEU A 86 3.79 -2.79 -9.82
C LEU A 86 2.52 -1.96 -10.03
N LEU A 87 1.46 -2.65 -10.46
CA LEU A 87 0.10 -2.12 -10.39
C LEU A 87 -0.43 -2.38 -8.98
N GLY A 88 -0.74 -1.30 -8.28
CA GLY A 88 -1.33 -1.30 -6.94
C GLY A 88 -2.83 -0.99 -6.98
N MET A 89 -3.59 -1.60 -6.08
CA MET A 89 -5.01 -1.32 -5.85
C MET A 89 -5.24 -1.14 -4.35
N THR A 90 -5.80 -0.01 -3.93
CA THR A 90 -6.16 0.25 -2.53
C THR A 90 -7.62 -0.12 -2.31
N TYR A 91 -7.89 -0.94 -1.31
CA TYR A 91 -9.22 -1.30 -0.85
C TYR A 91 -9.45 -0.83 0.58
N VAL A 92 -10.68 -0.41 0.88
CA VAL A 92 -11.14 -0.22 2.25
C VAL A 92 -11.96 -1.43 2.66
N ASP A 93 -11.37 -2.22 3.54
CA ASP A 93 -11.90 -3.45 4.08
C ASP A 93 -12.89 -3.20 5.22
N VAL A 94 -14.04 -2.63 4.85
CA VAL A 94 -15.22 -2.56 5.72
C VAL A 94 -16.47 -2.97 4.92
N PRO A 95 -17.52 -3.51 5.58
CA PRO A 95 -18.76 -3.90 4.91
C PRO A 95 -19.33 -2.75 4.05
N GLY A 96 -19.71 -3.07 2.81
CA GLY A 96 -20.29 -2.11 1.87
C GLY A 96 -19.29 -1.27 1.07
N LEU A 97 -18.07 -1.02 1.57
CA LEU A 97 -17.06 -0.24 0.82
C LEU A 97 -16.15 -1.10 -0.07
N ARG A 98 -16.01 -2.40 0.20
CA ARG A 98 -15.30 -3.32 -0.70
C ARG A 98 -15.89 -3.32 -2.13
N ALA A 99 -17.21 -3.14 -2.25
CA ALA A 99 -17.93 -3.13 -3.53
C ALA A 99 -17.75 -1.83 -4.34
N ALA A 100 -17.17 -0.77 -3.76
CA ALA A 100 -16.96 0.50 -4.45
C ALA A 100 -15.86 0.45 -5.52
N GLY A 101 -15.14 -0.68 -5.63
CA GLY A 101 -13.98 -0.84 -6.49
C GLY A 101 -12.72 -0.24 -5.84
N GLY A 102 -11.60 -0.94 -5.92
CA GLY A 102 -10.34 -0.45 -5.39
C GLY A 102 -9.85 0.79 -6.13
N THR A 103 -9.02 1.62 -5.49
CA THR A 103 -8.41 2.78 -6.12
C THR A 103 -7.02 2.43 -6.67
N PRO A 104 -6.77 2.57 -7.98
CA PRO A 104 -5.50 2.18 -8.59
C PRO A 104 -4.37 3.15 -8.26
N PHE A 105 -3.16 2.61 -8.21
CA PHE A 105 -1.91 3.36 -8.15
C PHE A 105 -0.77 2.57 -8.81
N LEU A 106 0.34 3.25 -9.07
CA LEU A 106 1.54 2.61 -9.62
C LEU A 106 2.71 2.83 -8.68
N LEU A 107 3.48 1.76 -8.44
CA LEU A 107 4.81 1.84 -7.84
C LEU A 107 5.84 1.53 -8.91
N ARG A 108 6.80 2.42 -9.06
CA ARG A 108 7.97 2.19 -9.92
C ARG A 108 9.19 1.98 -9.04
N ARG A 109 10.05 1.03 -9.40
CA ARG A 109 11.33 0.81 -8.76
C ARG A 109 12.13 2.10 -8.81
N ALA A 110 12.65 2.53 -7.66
CA ALA A 110 13.61 3.62 -7.61
C ALA A 110 14.96 3.11 -8.15
N GLY A 111 15.58 3.89 -9.04
CA GLY A 111 16.93 3.62 -9.55
C GLY A 111 18.02 3.88 -8.53
#